data_AF-A0A941RHG2-F1
#
_entry.id   AF-A0A941RHG2-F1
#
_cell.length_a   1.000
_cell.length_b   1.000
_cell.length_c   1.000
_cell.angle_alpha   90.00
_cell.angle_beta   90.00
_cell.angle_gamma   90.00
#
_symmetry.space_group_name_H-M   'P 1'
#
loop_
_entity.id
_entity.type
_entity.pdbx_description
1 polymer ?
#
loop_
_entity_poly.entity_id
_entity_poly.type
_entity_poly.pdbx_seq_one_letter_code
_entity_poly.pdbx_strand_id
1 'polypeptide(L)'
;MNYAGFWQRFGAGFIDHLFTGPLWIFGPFGSWLYFAWFQSSKHQATPGMMIFSLQVEGYDGKSISFWRATGRYFATLLSCMTLGIGYLMIAFTPRKQALHDYVAKTLVVMDQE
;
A
#
# COMPACT_ATOMS: atom_id res chain seq x y z
N MET A 1 -0.43 9.83 15.55
CA MET A 1 -0.12 9.08 14.32
C MET A 1 0.20 10.07 13.22
N ASN A 2 1.43 10.03 12.72
CA ASN A 2 1.83 10.86 11.59
C ASN A 2 1.42 10.14 10.30
N TYR A 3 0.49 10.72 9.53
CA TYR A 3 -0.01 10.09 8.30
C TYR A 3 0.90 10.41 7.12
N ALA A 4 1.26 9.35 6.38
CA ALA A 4 2.09 9.44 5.20
C ALA A 4 1.46 10.35 4.15
N GLY A 5 2.24 11.29 3.61
CA GLY A 5 1.82 12.14 2.52
C GLY A 5 1.69 11.38 1.20
N PHE A 6 1.09 12.06 0.21
CA PHE A 6 1.01 11.58 -1.16
C PHE A 6 2.40 11.28 -1.74
N TRP A 7 3.36 12.19 -1.55
CA TRP A 7 4.71 12.07 -2.13
C TRP A 7 5.50 10.87 -1.58
N GLN A 8 5.43 10.58 -0.28
CA GLN A 8 6.09 9.42 0.31
C GLN A 8 5.48 8.12 -0.21
N ARG A 9 4.15 8.06 -0.35
CA ARG A 9 3.44 6.88 -0.87
C ARG A 9 3.70 6.68 -2.36
N PHE A 10 3.76 7.77 -3.13
CA PHE A 10 4.10 7.73 -4.55
C PHE A 10 5.55 7.28 -4.76
N GLY A 11 6.49 7.84 -4.00
CA GLY A 11 7.89 7.45 -4.01
C GLY A 11 8.08 5.98 -3.62
N ALA A 12 7.43 5.53 -2.55
CA ALA A 12 7.44 4.12 -2.13
C ALA A 12 6.90 3.20 -3.25
N GLY A 13 5.78 3.57 -3.88
CA GLY A 13 5.22 2.82 -4.99
C GLY A 13 6.13 2.75 -6.22
N PHE A 14 6.87 3.83 -6.51
CA PHE A 14 7.86 3.84 -7.60
C PHE A 14 9.03 2.91 -7.30
N ILE A 15 9.55 2.93 -6.07
CA ILE A 15 10.61 2.01 -5.64
C ILE A 15 10.12 0.56 -5.68
N ASP A 16 8.94 0.27 -5.13
CA ASP A 16 8.35 -1.07 -5.16
C ASP A 16 8.16 -1.58 -6.59
N HIS A 17 7.88 -0.69 -7.54
CA HIS A 17 7.78 -1.04 -8.96
C HIS A 17 9.14 -1.49 -9.54
N LEU A 18 10.23 -0.82 -9.17
CA LEU A 18 11.59 -1.23 -9.57
C LEU A 18 11.95 -2.60 -8.98
N PHE A 19 11.60 -2.85 -7.71
CA PHE A 19 11.84 -4.15 -7.06
C PHE A 19 10.95 -5.27 -7.60
N THR A 20 9.72 -4.96 -8.01
CA THR A 20 8.79 -5.95 -8.59
C THR A 20 9.01 -6.17 -10.08
N GLY A 21 9.84 -5.37 -10.75
CA GLY A 21 10.13 -5.49 -12.19
C GLY A 21 10.52 -6.91 -12.65
N PRO A 22 11.45 -7.61 -11.98
CA PRO A 22 11.78 -9.01 -12.33
C PRO A 22 10.60 -9.98 -12.18
N LEU A 23 9.62 -9.68 -11.30
CA LEU A 23 8.45 -10.52 -11.08
C LEU A 23 7.37 -10.34 -12.16
N TRP A 24 7.47 -9.32 -13.01
CA TRP A 24 6.52 -9.09 -14.10
C TRP A 24 6.53 -10.20 -15.15
N ILE A 25 7.62 -10.95 -15.25
CA ILE A 25 7.69 -12.14 -16.12
C ILE A 25 6.67 -13.21 -15.71
N PHE A 26 6.26 -13.24 -14.44
CA PHE A 26 5.20 -14.12 -13.92
C PHE A 26 3.80 -13.48 -14.00
N GLY A 27 3.68 -12.33 -14.67
CA GLY A 27 2.44 -11.59 -14.80
C GLY A 27 1.94 -10.97 -13.48
N PRO A 28 0.64 -10.64 -13.40
CA PRO A 28 0.07 -9.96 -12.22
C PRO A 28 0.17 -10.81 -10.94
N PHE A 29 0.27 -12.14 -11.06
CA PHE A 29 0.38 -13.06 -9.94
C PHE A 29 1.66 -12.87 -9.11
N GLY A 30 2.81 -12.67 -9.76
CA GLY A 30 4.09 -12.47 -9.07
C GLY A 30 4.10 -11.20 -8.23
N SER A 31 3.63 -10.09 -8.81
CA SER A 31 3.51 -8.82 -8.10
C SER A 31 2.47 -8.87 -6.97
N TRP A 32 1.31 -9.47 -7.21
CA TRP A 32 0.28 -9.65 -6.18
C TRP A 32 0.82 -10.41 -4.97
N LEU A 33 1.49 -11.55 -5.19
CA LEU A 33 2.03 -12.38 -4.11
C LEU A 33 3.07 -11.60 -3.29
N TYR A 34 3.95 -10.84 -3.95
CA TYR A 34 4.92 -9.98 -3.29
C TYR A 34 4.23 -8.95 -2.36
N PHE A 35 3.28 -8.17 -2.89
CA PHE A 35 2.59 -7.15 -2.10
C PHE A 35 1.77 -7.77 -0.96
N ALA A 36 1.04 -8.85 -1.23
CA ALA A 36 0.20 -9.52 -0.24
C ALA A 36 1.04 -10.14 0.89
N TRP A 37 2.20 -10.74 0.55
CA TRP A 37 3.11 -11.33 1.52
C TRP A 37 3.77 -10.27 2.41
N PHE A 38 4.36 -9.23 1.82
CA PHE A 38 5.04 -8.18 2.58
C PHE A 38 4.09 -7.38 3.48
N GLN A 39 2.90 -7.03 2.98
CA GLN A 39 1.91 -6.30 3.77
C GLN A 39 1.27 -7.14 4.87
N SER A 40 1.19 -8.47 4.70
CA SER A 40 0.73 -9.38 5.75
C SER A 40 1.82 -9.79 6.74
N SER A 41 3.09 -9.45 6.47
CA SER A 41 4.21 -9.75 7.34
C SER A 41 4.25 -8.83 8.55
N LYS A 42 5.07 -9.16 9.56
CA LYS A 42 5.26 -8.34 10.78
C LYS A 42 5.66 -6.89 10.49
N HIS A 43 6.37 -6.66 9.38
CA HIS A 43 6.83 -5.33 8.99
C HIS A 43 5.71 -4.47 8.41
N GLN A 44 4.60 -5.09 7.94
CA GLN A 44 3.43 -4.38 7.42
C GLN A 44 3.74 -3.39 6.29
N ALA A 45 4.88 -3.57 5.64
CA ALA A 45 5.49 -2.64 4.73
C ALA A 45 6.15 -3.44 3.62
N THR A 46 6.07 -2.91 2.40
CA THR A 46 6.92 -3.34 1.30
C THR A 46 8.29 -2.69 1.42
N PRO A 47 9.34 -3.24 0.79
CA PRO A 47 10.68 -2.63 0.80
C PRO A 47 10.71 -1.15 0.44
N GLY A 48 9.94 -0.70 -0.55
CA GLY A 48 9.78 0.72 -0.86
C GLY A 48 9.14 1.50 0.28
N MET A 49 8.13 0.94 0.94
CA MET A 49 7.53 1.55 2.14
C MET A 49 8.51 1.60 3.31
N MET A 50 9.32 0.57 3.53
CA MET A 50 10.33 0.55 4.60
C MET A 50 11.38 1.66 4.42
N ILE A 51 11.81 1.93 3.19
CA ILE A 51 12.76 3.01 2.89
C ILE A 51 12.21 4.39 3.30
N PHE A 52 10.89 4.58 3.18
CA PHE A 52 10.20 5.79 3.60
C PHE A 52 9.66 5.72 5.03
N SER A 53 10.05 4.71 5.81
CA SER A 53 9.54 4.43 7.16
C SER A 53 8.01 4.44 7.19
N LEU A 54 7.37 3.73 6.27
CA LEU A 54 5.91 3.63 6.16
C LEU A 54 5.44 2.24 6.56
N GLN A 55 4.36 2.18 7.33
CA GLN A 55 3.71 0.94 7.72
C GLN A 55 2.20 0.98 7.44
N VAL A 56 1.65 -0.16 7.05
CA VAL A 56 0.22 -0.34 6.74
C VAL A 56 -0.48 -1.02 7.90
N GLU A 57 -1.22 -0.27 8.70
CA GLU A 57 -1.95 -0.81 9.84
C GLU A 57 -3.46 -0.93 9.55
N GLY A 58 -4.14 -1.84 10.23
CA GLY A 58 -5.61 -1.81 10.28
C GLY A 58 -6.12 -0.64 11.12
N TYR A 59 -7.43 -0.37 11.08
CA TYR A 59 -8.04 0.65 11.96
C TYR A 59 -7.84 0.36 13.45
N ASP A 60 -7.64 -0.91 13.80
CA ASP A 60 -7.37 -1.37 15.15
C ASP A 60 -5.88 -1.26 15.56
N GLY A 61 -5.01 -0.68 14.71
CA GLY A 61 -3.56 -0.61 14.92
C GLY A 61 -2.86 -1.98 14.85
N LYS A 62 -3.53 -2.98 14.29
CA LYS A 62 -3.04 -4.36 14.16
C LYS A 62 -2.65 -4.68 12.74
N SER A 63 -1.91 -5.79 12.62
CA SER A 63 -1.52 -6.27 11.32
C SER A 63 -2.67 -6.74 10.44
N ILE A 64 -2.51 -6.47 9.15
CA ILE A 64 -3.51 -6.82 8.15
C ILE A 64 -3.32 -8.28 7.74
N SER A 65 -4.44 -9.00 7.61
CA SER A 65 -4.41 -10.38 7.14
C SER A 65 -4.10 -10.45 5.65
N PHE A 66 -3.53 -11.57 5.20
CA PHE A 66 -3.25 -11.84 3.79
C PHE A 66 -4.45 -11.59 2.86
N TRP A 67 -5.66 -11.95 3.31
CA TRP A 67 -6.90 -11.69 2.58
C TRP A 67 -7.22 -10.20 2.44
N ARG A 68 -7.00 -9.41 3.49
CA ARG A 68 -7.16 -7.94 3.42
C ARG A 68 -6.09 -7.30 2.53
N ALA A 69 -4.85 -7.76 2.61
CA ALA A 69 -3.76 -7.31 1.73
C ALA A 69 -4.06 -7.60 0.25
N THR A 70 -4.62 -8.77 -0.03
CA THR A 70 -5.08 -9.15 -1.38
C THR A 70 -6.20 -8.23 -1.87
N GLY A 71 -7.24 -8.02 -1.04
CA GLY A 71 -8.33 -7.10 -1.38
C GLY A 71 -7.83 -5.68 -1.63
N ARG A 72 -6.85 -5.23 -0.86
CA ARG A 72 -6.18 -3.94 -1.06
C ARG A 72 -5.47 -3.87 -2.41
N TYR A 73 -4.70 -4.90 -2.79
CA TYR A 73 -4.01 -4.96 -4.09
C TYR A 73 -4.99 -4.88 -5.27
N PHE A 74 -6.08 -5.66 -5.24
CA PHE A 74 -7.11 -5.60 -6.28
C PHE A 74 -7.82 -4.24 -6.32
N ALA A 75 -8.12 -3.64 -5.16
CA ALA A 75 -8.70 -2.31 -5.09
C ALA A 75 -7.75 -1.22 -5.61
N THR A 76 -6.44 -1.41 -5.44
CA THR A 76 -5.40 -0.55 -6.03
C THR A 76 -5.38 -0.68 -7.55
N LEU A 77 -5.45 -1.90 -8.07
CA LEU A 77 -5.54 -2.14 -9.52
C LEU A 77 -6.79 -1.48 -10.11
N LEU A 78 -7.94 -1.64 -9.43
CA LEU A 78 -9.19 -0.99 -9.81
C LEU A 78 -9.09 0.54 -9.74
N SER A 79 -8.45 1.08 -8.70
CA SER A 79 -8.20 2.53 -8.57
C SER A 79 -7.31 3.07 -9.69
N CYS A 80 -6.32 2.28 -10.13
CA CYS A 80 -5.47 2.61 -11.26
C CYS A 80 -6.27 2.65 -12.57
N MET A 81 -7.17 1.69 -12.78
CA MET A 81 -8.08 1.67 -13.94
C MET A 81 -9.04 2.86 -13.96
N THR A 82 -9.46 3.37 -12.78
CA THR A 82 -10.26 4.60 -12.66
C THR A 82 -9.43 5.89 -12.77
N LEU A 83 -8.39 5.91 -13.62
CA LEU A 83 -7.53 7.08 -13.88
C LEU A 83 -6.79 7.62 -12.64
N GLY A 84 -6.54 6.79 -11.62
CA GLY A 84 -5.80 7.23 -10.42
C GLY A 84 -6.58 8.17 -9.48
N ILE A 85 -7.89 8.32 -9.68
CA ILE A 85 -8.76 9.12 -8.79
C ILE A 85 -8.67 8.62 -7.34
N GLY A 86 -8.55 7.30 -7.15
CA GLY A 86 -8.38 6.71 -5.83
C GLY A 86 -7.11 7.16 -5.09
N TYR A 87 -6.07 7.59 -5.81
CA TYR A 87 -4.85 8.16 -5.23
C TYR A 87 -4.99 9.67 -4.92
N LEU A 88 -5.75 10.40 -5.73
CA LEU A 88 -6.06 11.82 -5.48
C LEU A 88 -6.79 12.03 -4.15
N MET A 89 -7.58 11.05 -3.69
CA MET A 89 -8.25 11.08 -2.37
C MET A 89 -7.30 11.26 -1.18
N ILE A 90 -6.03 10.88 -1.32
CA ILE A 90 -5.01 11.07 -0.29
C ILE A 90 -4.83 12.57 0.04
N ALA A 91 -4.99 13.45 -0.95
CA ALA A 91 -4.82 14.90 -0.78
C ALA A 91 -6.03 15.56 -0.08
N PHE A 92 -7.21 14.96 -0.17
CA PHE A 92 -8.47 15.56 0.32
C PHE A 92 -9.01 14.91 1.61
N THR A 93 -8.38 13.83 2.08
CA THR A 93 -8.86 13.09 3.26
C THR A 93 -8.03 13.43 4.52
N PRO A 94 -8.67 13.59 5.70
CA PRO A 94 -7.98 13.99 6.93
C PRO A 94 -6.96 12.94 7.42
N ARG A 95 -7.16 11.67 7.05
CA ARG A 95 -6.25 10.55 7.35
C ARG A 95 -5.34 10.17 6.17
N LYS A 96 -5.35 10.98 5.10
CA LYS A 96 -4.58 10.76 3.86
C LYS A 96 -4.77 9.36 3.26
N GLN A 97 -6.00 8.88 3.27
CA GLN A 97 -6.37 7.53 2.81
C GLN A 97 -6.74 7.54 1.33
N ALA A 98 -6.30 6.50 0.62
CA ALA A 98 -6.74 6.24 -0.75
C ALA A 98 -8.04 5.44 -0.77
N LEU A 99 -8.71 5.37 -1.92
CA LEU A 99 -9.92 4.56 -2.07
C LEU A 99 -9.69 3.09 -1.67
N HIS A 100 -8.58 2.50 -2.11
CA HIS A 100 -8.20 1.13 -1.77
C HIS A 100 -7.94 0.93 -0.28
N ASP A 101 -7.49 1.96 0.43
CA ASP A 101 -7.30 1.90 1.88
C ASP A 101 -8.65 1.92 2.62
N TYR A 102 -9.64 2.66 2.13
CA TYR A 102 -11.01 2.60 2.66
C TYR A 102 -11.63 1.23 2.47
N VAL A 103 -11.49 0.65 1.27
CA VAL A 103 -12.01 -0.69 0.96
C VAL A 103 -11.35 -1.76 1.83
N ALA A 104 -10.03 -1.66 2.02
CA ALA A 104 -9.28 -2.61 2.84
C ALA A 104 -9.36 -2.33 4.35
N LYS A 105 -9.97 -1.22 4.77
CA LYS A 105 -9.99 -0.71 6.15
C LYS A 105 -8.57 -0.59 6.75
N THR A 106 -7.66 -0.04 5.96
CA THR A 106 -6.25 0.16 6.31
C THR A 106 -5.88 1.63 6.42
N LEU A 107 -4.81 1.90 7.13
CA LEU A 107 -4.19 3.19 7.36
C LEU A 107 -2.70 3.04 7.02
N VAL A 108 -2.08 4.09 6.48
CA VAL A 108 -0.62 4.13 6.38
C VAL A 108 -0.09 5.22 7.28
N VAL A 109 0.73 4.79 8.22
CA VAL A 109 1.36 5.60 9.22
C VAL A 109 2.86 5.66 8.93
N MET A 110 3.49 6.77 9.31
CA MET A 110 4.94 6.81 9.38
C MET A 110 5.37 6.06 10.63
N ASP A 111 6.20 5.04 10.44
CA ASP A 111 6.90 4.34 11.50
C ASP A 111 7.78 5.34 12.25
N GLN A 112 7.51 5.50 13.54
CA GLN A 112 8.31 6.34 14.42
C GLN A 112 9.16 5.39 15.24
N GLU A 113 10.32 5.01 14.73
CA GLU A 113 11.39 4.41 15.56
C GLU A 113 11.76 5.36 16.72
#